data_AF-A0A1C6LJ99-F1
#
_entry.id   AF-A0A1C6LJ99-F1
#
_cell.length_a   1.000
_cell.length_b   1.000
_cell.length_c   1.000
_cell.angle_alpha   90.00
_cell.angle_beta   90.00
_cell.angle_gamma   90.00
#
_symmetry.space_group_name_H-M   'P 1'
#
loop_
_entity.id
_entity.type
_entity.pdbx_description
1 polymer ?
#
loop_
_entity_poly.entity_id
_entity_poly.type
_entity_poly.pdbx_seq_one_letter_code
_entity_poly.pdbx_strand_id
1 'polypeptide(L)'
;MKKWGKLGMALWLAGHGVSLLAAGTPGEFAGASSMLIDEQSQAREVVRSIPAGAALERFVMKDAKGRNVAYVALTEGDTGGVVFVDGKLAGVLDRRQTQAFYSCRGFATANQQYWGKLADQWAGSLLQQMKPASSVQLAFSGKSAVQSIKSIVDNPLIGQVKSLLDMGTNPLNIVKTLNKSRADLKEKVRNDELIAALAKLEPGDDEGKLAAILLPQDVNFLGDDVIMAYPKYSVDYLVQHGKITLQQQPSFLQLSRGQAALFYRPGVEWSKCTPGDWPMTVS
;
A
#
# COMPACT_ATOMS: atom_id res chain seq x y z
N MET A 1 76.02 24.80 15.40
CA MET A 1 75.59 26.19 15.15
C MET A 1 74.25 26.17 14.42
N LYS A 2 73.29 27.00 14.87
CA LYS A 2 72.23 27.74 14.12
C LYS A 2 71.41 26.99 13.05
N LYS A 3 70.12 27.24 12.85
CA LYS A 3 68.99 27.87 13.56
C LYS A 3 67.79 27.60 12.62
N TRP A 4 66.59 27.65 13.19
CA TRP A 4 65.29 27.49 12.55
C TRP A 4 65.00 28.35 11.31
N GLY A 5 64.07 27.86 10.47
CA GLY A 5 63.25 28.66 9.56
C GLY A 5 61.95 27.92 9.18
N LYS A 6 60.82 28.38 9.75
CA LYS A 6 59.42 27.98 9.46
C LYS A 6 58.89 28.67 8.19
N LEU A 7 58.08 27.96 7.40
CA LEU A 7 56.93 28.40 6.58
C LEU A 7 56.49 27.13 5.80
N GLY A 8 55.29 26.55 5.85
CA GLY A 8 53.97 27.04 6.21
C GLY A 8 53.05 26.81 4.99
N MET A 9 52.20 25.77 5.00
CA MET A 9 50.79 25.81 4.53
C MET A 9 50.17 24.40 4.36
N ALA A 10 49.10 24.22 5.13
CA ALA A 10 47.83 23.55 4.81
C ALA A 10 47.85 22.07 4.36
N LEU A 11 47.80 21.19 5.35
CA LEU A 11 47.15 19.89 5.28
C LEU A 11 45.63 20.09 5.21
N TRP A 12 45.01 19.84 4.06
CA TRP A 12 43.54 19.77 3.95
C TRP A 12 43.09 18.34 4.21
N LEU A 13 42.77 18.07 5.48
CA LEU A 13 41.90 16.96 5.87
C LEU A 13 40.45 17.44 5.70
N ALA A 14 39.79 17.02 4.63
CA ALA A 14 38.33 17.09 4.54
C ALA A 14 37.78 15.69 4.76
N GLY A 15 37.36 15.43 5.99
CA GLY A 15 36.48 14.33 6.30
C GLY A 15 35.11 14.56 5.68
N HIS A 16 34.59 13.53 5.00
CA HIS A 16 33.17 13.24 4.85
C HIS A 16 33.11 11.73 5.14
N GLY A 17 32.88 11.32 6.38
CA GLY A 17 31.55 11.34 6.95
C GLY A 17 30.80 10.06 6.57
N VAL A 18 31.38 8.89 6.88
CA VAL A 18 30.64 7.63 6.93
C VAL A 18 29.72 7.72 8.15
N SER A 19 28.51 8.25 7.96
CA SER A 19 27.44 8.10 8.95
C SER A 19 26.82 6.72 8.79
N LEU A 20 27.42 5.72 9.43
CA LEU A 20 26.65 4.60 9.97
C LEU A 20 25.81 5.17 11.13
N LEU A 21 24.53 5.44 10.87
CA LEU A 21 23.55 5.70 11.92
C LEU A 21 22.45 4.64 11.85
N ALA A 22 22.50 3.77 12.86
CA ALA A 22 21.43 3.03 13.52
C ALA A 22 20.42 2.25 12.65
N ALA A 23 20.43 0.94 12.85
CA ALA A 23 19.26 0.08 12.66
C ALA A 23 18.10 0.63 13.52
N GLY A 24 17.20 1.37 12.89
CA GLY A 24 15.97 1.86 13.51
C GLY A 24 14.91 0.76 13.56
N THR A 25 14.38 0.52 14.74
CA THR A 25 13.15 -0.25 15.00
C THR A 25 11.98 0.22 14.12
N PRO A 26 11.06 -0.68 13.71
CA PRO A 26 9.89 -0.30 12.91
C PRO A 26 8.96 0.57 13.78
N GLY A 27 8.99 1.89 13.56
CA GLY A 27 8.19 2.84 14.33
C GLY A 27 8.53 4.32 14.13
N GLU A 28 9.68 4.67 13.56
CA GLU A 28 10.10 6.08 13.42
C GLU A 28 10.06 6.56 11.96
N PHE A 29 8.86 6.84 11.45
CA PHE A 29 8.65 7.75 10.31
C PHE A 29 7.70 8.90 10.68
N ALA A 30 7.68 9.27 11.96
CA ALA A 30 7.04 10.51 12.41
C ALA A 30 7.96 11.70 12.06
N GLY A 31 7.94 12.15 10.80
CA GLY A 31 8.62 13.41 10.43
C GLY A 31 9.01 13.60 8.96
N ALA A 32 9.06 12.55 8.14
CA ALA A 32 9.34 12.73 6.72
C ALA A 32 8.08 13.24 6.00
N SER A 33 7.99 14.55 5.81
CA SER A 33 6.93 15.22 5.03
C SER A 33 7.08 15.03 3.52
N SER A 34 8.15 14.38 3.08
CA SER A 34 8.34 14.01 1.68
C SER A 34 9.31 12.84 1.50
N MET A 35 9.25 12.20 0.32
CA MET A 35 10.15 11.13 -0.13
C MET A 35 10.51 11.36 -1.58
N LEU A 36 11.80 11.41 -1.90
CA LEU A 36 12.28 11.42 -3.28
C LEU A 36 12.38 9.98 -3.80
N ILE A 37 11.88 9.76 -5.00
CA ILE A 37 12.00 8.52 -5.75
C ILE A 37 12.72 8.85 -7.05
N ASP A 38 13.65 8.00 -7.44
CA ASP A 38 14.42 8.11 -8.68
C ASP A 38 14.73 6.71 -9.27
N GLU A 39 15.58 6.66 -10.30
CA GLU A 39 15.98 5.43 -10.98
C GLU A 39 16.76 4.45 -10.07
N GLN A 40 17.37 4.93 -8.98
CA GLN A 40 18.10 4.08 -8.03
C GLN A 40 17.16 3.46 -6.99
N SER A 41 16.03 4.11 -6.74
CA SER A 41 15.01 3.66 -5.82
C SER A 41 14.42 2.30 -6.23
N GLN A 42 14.25 1.40 -5.25
CA GLN A 42 13.65 0.09 -5.45
C GLN A 42 12.17 0.13 -5.11
N ALA A 43 11.30 -0.29 -6.04
CA ALA A 43 9.85 -0.24 -5.88
C ALA A 43 9.37 -0.85 -4.56
N ARG A 44 9.94 -2.00 -4.19
CA ARG A 44 9.58 -2.73 -2.97
C ARG A 44 9.85 -1.92 -1.70
N GLU A 45 11.00 -1.24 -1.64
CA GLU A 45 11.38 -0.41 -0.50
C GLU A 45 10.51 0.84 -0.45
N VAL A 46 10.26 1.47 -1.60
CA VAL A 46 9.40 2.66 -1.72
C VAL A 46 7.97 2.35 -1.27
N VAL A 47 7.33 1.33 -1.85
CA VAL A 47 5.95 0.96 -1.54
C VAL A 47 5.76 0.60 -0.07
N ARG A 48 6.79 0.02 0.59
CA ARG A 48 6.77 -0.26 2.03
C ARG A 48 7.02 0.96 2.89
N SER A 49 7.88 1.87 2.44
CA SER A 49 8.26 3.07 3.19
C SER A 49 7.18 4.16 3.17
N ILE A 50 6.26 4.12 2.19
CA ILE A 50 5.11 5.03 2.18
C ILE A 50 4.24 4.73 3.42
N PRO A 51 3.91 5.74 4.24
CA PRO A 51 3.04 5.54 5.41
C PRO A 51 1.67 4.99 5.02
N ALA A 52 1.09 4.10 5.83
CA ALA A 52 -0.22 3.51 5.56
C ALA A 52 -1.32 4.56 5.31
N GLY A 53 -1.27 5.71 6.01
CA GLY A 53 -2.23 6.81 5.82
C GLY A 53 -2.02 7.70 4.60
N ALA A 54 -0.82 7.65 4.03
CA ALA A 54 -0.50 8.39 2.81
C ALA A 54 -0.88 7.58 1.56
N ALA A 55 -1.12 6.27 1.69
CA ALA A 55 -1.51 5.42 0.57
C ALA A 55 -3.03 5.20 0.57
N LEU A 56 -3.67 5.52 -0.56
CA LEU A 56 -5.04 5.10 -0.84
C LEU A 56 -5.09 3.59 -1.10
N GLU A 57 -4.09 3.09 -1.82
CA GLU A 57 -3.92 1.68 -2.14
C GLU A 57 -2.52 1.38 -2.68
N ARG A 58 -2.18 0.10 -2.74
CA ARG A 58 -0.95 -0.49 -3.21
C ARG A 58 -1.28 -1.83 -3.85
N PHE A 59 -0.65 -2.14 -4.96
CA PHE A 59 -0.67 -3.51 -5.47
C PHE A 59 0.58 -3.83 -6.26
N VAL A 60 0.82 -5.12 -6.42
CA VAL A 60 1.82 -5.68 -7.32
C VAL A 60 1.16 -6.77 -8.14
N MET A 61 1.35 -6.74 -9.46
CA MET A 61 0.79 -7.71 -10.38
C MET A 61 1.72 -8.00 -11.56
N LYS A 62 1.36 -9.00 -12.36
CA LYS A 62 2.02 -9.29 -13.64
C LYS A 62 1.28 -8.61 -14.79
N ASP A 63 2.02 -7.97 -15.70
CA ASP A 63 1.46 -7.55 -16.99
C ASP A 63 1.39 -8.73 -17.99
N ALA A 64 0.81 -8.49 -19.17
CA ALA A 64 0.72 -9.49 -20.23
C ALA A 64 2.08 -10.02 -20.74
N LYS A 65 3.19 -9.32 -20.42
CA LYS A 65 4.57 -9.72 -20.75
C LYS A 65 5.26 -10.46 -19.59
N GLY A 66 4.56 -10.68 -18.47
CA GLY A 66 5.12 -11.32 -17.27
C GLY A 66 6.02 -10.41 -16.42
N ARG A 67 6.06 -9.10 -16.71
CA ARG A 67 6.82 -8.12 -15.94
C ARG A 67 6.10 -7.78 -14.64
N ASN A 68 6.86 -7.47 -13.60
CA ASN A 68 6.28 -7.01 -12.34
C ASN A 68 5.86 -5.55 -12.47
N VAL A 69 4.57 -5.27 -12.27
CA VAL A 69 4.04 -3.91 -12.20
C VAL A 69 3.62 -3.66 -10.76
N ALA A 70 4.30 -2.72 -10.10
CA ALA A 70 3.91 -2.24 -8.77
C ALA A 70 3.30 -0.84 -8.88
N TYR A 71 2.28 -0.58 -8.10
CA TYR A 71 1.59 0.70 -8.07
C TYR A 71 1.27 1.10 -6.64
N VAL A 72 1.34 2.41 -6.38
CA VAL A 72 0.83 3.02 -5.17
C VAL A 72 0.03 4.27 -5.52
N ALA A 73 -1.19 4.35 -5.03
CA ALA A 73 -2.00 5.56 -5.07
C ALA A 73 -1.82 6.33 -3.75
N LEU A 74 -1.71 7.64 -3.83
CA LEU A 74 -1.54 8.53 -2.70
C LEU A 74 -2.87 9.22 -2.33
N THR A 75 -3.05 9.46 -1.03
CA THR A 75 -4.23 10.17 -0.52
C THR A 75 -4.14 11.68 -0.73
N GLU A 76 -2.94 12.21 -0.94
CA GLU A 76 -2.62 13.65 -1.00
C GLU A 76 -1.42 13.94 -1.92
N GLY A 77 -1.17 15.22 -2.18
CA GLY A 77 -0.14 15.69 -3.10
C GLY A 77 -0.58 15.78 -4.56
N ASP A 78 0.29 16.39 -5.38
CA ASP A 78 0.07 16.59 -6.82
C ASP A 78 0.22 15.29 -7.61
N THR A 79 1.13 14.42 -7.16
CA THR A 79 1.26 13.06 -7.68
C THR A 79 0.13 12.22 -7.10
N GLY A 80 -0.79 11.77 -7.97
CA GLY A 80 -1.88 10.90 -7.56
C GLY A 80 -1.41 9.47 -7.31
N GLY A 81 -0.51 8.97 -8.15
CA GLY A 81 0.02 7.61 -8.00
C GLY A 81 1.35 7.42 -8.71
N VAL A 82 2.08 6.40 -8.28
CA VAL A 82 3.42 6.07 -8.79
C VAL A 82 3.41 4.64 -9.31
N VAL A 83 3.96 4.45 -10.50
CA VAL A 83 4.02 3.15 -11.20
C VAL A 83 5.48 2.73 -11.32
N PHE A 84 5.73 1.46 -11.02
CA PHE A 84 7.01 0.82 -11.17
C PHE A 84 6.89 -0.39 -12.09
N VAL A 85 7.92 -0.63 -12.90
CA VAL A 85 8.05 -1.81 -13.76
C VAL A 85 9.37 -2.48 -13.42
N ASP A 86 9.32 -3.78 -13.15
CA ASP A 86 10.47 -4.62 -12.79
C ASP A 86 11.35 -4.00 -11.67
N GLY A 87 10.67 -3.40 -10.68
CA GLY A 87 11.31 -2.81 -9.51
C GLY A 87 11.79 -1.36 -9.69
N LYS A 88 11.66 -0.78 -10.89
CA LYS A 88 12.14 0.58 -11.19
C LYS A 88 11.02 1.55 -11.48
N LEU A 89 11.24 2.83 -11.13
CA LEU A 89 10.28 3.91 -11.42
C LEU A 89 10.02 3.95 -12.93
N ALA A 90 8.75 3.84 -13.32
CA ALA A 90 8.34 3.86 -14.72
C ALA A 90 7.56 5.14 -15.05
N GLY A 91 6.76 5.64 -14.11
CA GLY A 91 5.98 6.85 -14.32
C GLY A 91 5.06 7.19 -13.16
N VAL A 92 4.26 8.23 -13.37
CA VAL A 92 3.31 8.77 -12.40
C VAL A 92 1.94 9.00 -13.05
N LEU A 93 0.91 8.96 -12.21
CA LEU A 93 -0.45 9.39 -12.56
C LEU A 93 -0.76 10.67 -11.79
N ASP A 94 -1.52 11.56 -12.41
CA ASP A 94 -2.13 12.67 -11.69
C ASP A 94 -3.26 12.18 -10.76
N ARG A 95 -3.74 13.09 -9.90
CA ARG A 95 -4.78 12.79 -8.91
C ARG A 95 -6.09 12.34 -9.54
N ARG A 96 -6.49 12.95 -10.66
CA ARG A 96 -7.74 12.62 -11.35
C ARG A 96 -7.67 11.24 -11.98
N GLN A 97 -6.57 10.94 -12.68
CA GLN A 97 -6.32 9.62 -13.26
C GLN A 97 -6.31 8.54 -12.17
N THR A 98 -5.62 8.79 -11.06
CA THR A 98 -5.57 7.85 -9.92
C THR A 98 -6.95 7.59 -9.33
N GLN A 99 -7.75 8.64 -9.13
CA GLN A 99 -9.12 8.49 -8.61
C GLN A 99 -10.02 7.72 -9.56
N ALA A 100 -9.96 8.01 -10.87
CA ALA A 100 -10.70 7.27 -11.89
C ALA A 100 -10.32 5.77 -11.86
N PHE A 101 -9.02 5.48 -11.83
CA PHE A 101 -8.50 4.11 -11.77
C PHE A 101 -8.95 3.36 -10.52
N TYR A 102 -8.86 3.99 -9.34
CA TYR A 102 -9.32 3.45 -8.07
C TYR A 102 -10.83 3.15 -8.09
N SER A 103 -11.63 4.16 -8.46
CA SER A 103 -13.08 4.08 -8.50
C SER A 103 -13.57 3.00 -9.46
N CYS A 104 -12.99 2.90 -10.65
CA CYS A 104 -13.42 1.92 -11.63
C CYS A 104 -13.09 0.48 -11.25
N ARG A 105 -11.92 0.21 -10.65
CA ARG A 105 -11.61 -1.14 -10.14
C ARG A 105 -12.50 -1.52 -8.96
N GLY A 106 -12.84 -0.55 -8.11
CA GLY A 106 -13.84 -0.73 -7.06
C GLY A 106 -15.24 -1.06 -7.60
N PHE A 107 -15.72 -0.28 -8.58
CA PHE A 107 -17.01 -0.50 -9.24
C PHE A 107 -17.08 -1.86 -9.94
N ALA A 108 -16.04 -2.21 -10.71
CA ALA A 108 -15.94 -3.51 -11.38
C ALA A 108 -16.00 -4.64 -10.35
N THR A 109 -15.28 -4.52 -9.24
CA THR A 109 -15.31 -5.52 -8.17
C THR A 109 -16.66 -5.63 -7.47
N ALA A 110 -17.36 -4.50 -7.29
CA ALA A 110 -18.65 -4.46 -6.60
C ALA A 110 -19.81 -4.99 -7.47
N ASN A 111 -19.79 -4.75 -8.78
CA ASN A 111 -20.96 -4.97 -9.66
C ASN A 111 -20.72 -5.94 -10.82
N GLN A 112 -19.46 -6.32 -11.09
CA GLN A 112 -19.10 -7.21 -12.19
C GLN A 112 -18.31 -8.41 -11.64
N GLN A 113 -17.05 -8.53 -12.04
CA GLN A 113 -16.10 -9.51 -11.54
C GLN A 113 -14.99 -8.82 -10.74
N TYR A 114 -14.34 -9.58 -9.86
CA TYR A 114 -13.17 -9.09 -9.17
C TYR A 114 -12.14 -8.54 -10.17
N TRP A 115 -11.74 -7.28 -10.00
CA TRP A 115 -10.93 -6.57 -10.98
C TRP A 115 -9.62 -7.32 -11.33
N GLY A 116 -9.06 -8.02 -10.35
CA GLY A 116 -7.81 -8.78 -10.50
C GLY A 116 -7.89 -9.91 -11.51
N LYS A 117 -9.09 -10.37 -11.89
CA LYS A 117 -9.25 -11.34 -12.99
C LYS A 117 -8.74 -10.80 -14.33
N LEU A 118 -8.73 -9.48 -14.50
CA LEU A 118 -8.20 -8.79 -15.68
C LEU A 118 -6.95 -7.97 -15.32
N ALA A 119 -6.16 -8.41 -14.32
CA ALA A 119 -5.00 -7.68 -13.80
C ALA A 119 -4.02 -7.27 -14.89
N ASP A 120 -3.76 -8.16 -15.86
CA ASP A 120 -2.88 -7.90 -17.01
C ASP A 120 -3.40 -6.77 -17.91
N GLN A 121 -4.72 -6.70 -18.16
CA GLN A 121 -5.36 -5.64 -18.94
C GLN A 121 -5.37 -4.31 -18.18
N TRP A 122 -5.68 -4.35 -16.88
CA TRP A 122 -5.57 -3.18 -16.01
C TRP A 122 -4.13 -2.68 -15.95
N ALA A 123 -3.14 -3.58 -15.92
CA ALA A 123 -1.72 -3.21 -15.95
C ALA A 123 -1.35 -2.54 -17.27
N GLY A 124 -1.77 -3.12 -18.40
CA GLY A 124 -1.55 -2.55 -19.72
C GLY A 124 -2.09 -1.14 -19.85
N SER A 125 -3.33 -0.92 -19.41
CA SER A 125 -3.94 0.42 -19.44
C SER A 125 -3.26 1.42 -18.48
N LEU A 126 -2.90 0.99 -17.27
CA LEU A 126 -2.18 1.83 -16.31
C LEU A 126 -0.86 2.33 -16.89
N LEU A 127 -0.10 1.42 -17.53
CA LEU A 127 1.17 1.73 -18.18
C LEU A 127 1.02 2.63 -19.41
N GLN A 128 -0.12 2.61 -20.10
CA GLN A 128 -0.39 3.52 -21.21
C GLN A 128 -0.75 4.93 -20.75
N GLN A 129 -1.35 5.07 -19.57
CA GLN A 129 -1.89 6.33 -19.07
C GLN A 129 -0.92 7.10 -18.15
N MET A 130 0.05 6.40 -17.57
CA MET A 130 1.09 7.04 -16.77
C MET A 130 1.95 7.99 -17.63
N LYS A 131 2.39 9.08 -17.01
CA LYS A 131 3.42 9.95 -17.58
C LYS A 131 4.79 9.40 -17.17
N PRO A 132 5.70 9.12 -18.10
CA PRO A 132 7.06 8.69 -17.75
C PRO A 132 7.75 9.69 -16.82
N ALA A 133 8.48 9.19 -15.83
CA ALA A 133 9.21 10.01 -14.88
C ALA A 133 10.51 9.31 -14.48
N SER A 134 11.63 10.06 -14.46
CA SER A 134 12.93 9.58 -13.95
C SER A 134 13.15 9.93 -12.48
N SER A 135 12.39 10.90 -11.96
CA SER A 135 12.35 11.24 -10.54
C SER A 135 11.01 11.88 -10.16
N VAL A 136 10.56 11.64 -8.93
CA VAL A 136 9.37 12.25 -8.35
C VAL A 136 9.55 12.46 -6.85
N GLN A 137 9.13 13.63 -6.36
CA GLN A 137 9.03 13.89 -4.93
C GLN A 137 7.60 13.65 -4.47
N LEU A 138 7.41 12.68 -3.58
CA LEU A 138 6.14 12.44 -2.90
C LEU A 138 6.06 13.35 -1.69
N ALA A 139 4.93 14.00 -1.47
CA ALA A 139 4.68 14.82 -0.30
C ALA A 139 3.66 14.12 0.61
N PHE A 140 3.92 14.16 1.91
CA PHE A 140 3.06 13.60 2.95
C PHE A 140 2.77 14.69 3.98
N SER A 141 1.51 14.91 4.34
CA SER A 141 1.12 15.92 5.32
C SER A 141 1.41 15.52 6.77
N GLY A 142 1.84 14.28 7.01
CA GLY A 142 2.06 13.74 8.36
C GLY A 142 0.77 13.59 9.17
N LYS A 143 -0.40 13.86 8.59
CA LYS A 143 -1.70 13.63 9.25
C LYS A 143 -1.98 12.13 9.21
N SER A 144 -1.89 11.48 10.37
CA SER A 144 -2.11 10.03 10.49
C SER A 144 -3.45 9.61 9.85
N ALA A 145 -3.44 8.49 9.13
CA ALA A 145 -4.61 7.87 8.47
C ALA A 145 -5.87 7.82 9.35
N VAL A 146 -5.68 7.73 10.67
CA VAL A 146 -6.76 7.62 11.65
C VAL A 146 -7.62 8.87 11.68
N GLN A 147 -7.10 10.05 11.32
CA GLN A 147 -7.90 11.27 11.20
C GLN A 147 -8.57 11.42 9.82
N SER A 148 -7.95 10.92 8.74
CA SER A 148 -8.50 11.02 7.38
C SER A 148 -9.57 9.96 7.08
N ILE A 149 -9.43 8.73 7.59
CA ILE A 149 -10.49 7.72 7.48
C ILE A 149 -11.63 8.10 8.43
N LYS A 150 -11.32 8.61 9.62
CA LYS A 150 -12.34 9.13 10.54
C LYS A 150 -13.06 10.35 9.98
N SER A 151 -12.43 11.24 9.21
CA SER A 151 -13.13 12.34 8.54
C SER A 151 -13.97 11.91 7.33
N ILE A 152 -13.63 10.78 6.68
CA ILE A 152 -14.44 10.18 5.60
C ILE A 152 -15.61 9.36 6.17
N VAL A 153 -15.42 8.68 7.30
CA VAL A 153 -16.43 7.89 8.02
C VAL A 153 -17.35 8.78 8.87
N ASP A 154 -16.85 9.87 9.45
CA ASP A 154 -17.65 10.87 10.18
C ASP A 154 -18.31 11.89 9.24
N ASN A 155 -18.46 11.57 7.95
CA ASN A 155 -19.37 12.31 7.08
C ASN A 155 -20.80 12.13 7.63
N PRO A 156 -21.48 13.19 8.08
CA PRO A 156 -22.79 13.09 8.74
C PRO A 156 -23.90 12.47 7.86
N LEU A 157 -23.64 12.24 6.56
CA LEU A 157 -24.52 11.52 5.65
C LEU A 157 -24.42 9.98 5.75
N ILE A 158 -23.45 9.42 6.48
CA ILE A 158 -23.28 7.96 6.71
C ILE A 158 -23.34 7.65 8.23
N GLY A 159 -24.17 8.39 8.98
CA GLY A 159 -24.19 8.40 10.44
C GLY A 159 -25.23 7.50 11.12
N GLN A 160 -25.60 6.33 10.56
CA GLN A 160 -26.71 5.51 11.13
C GLN A 160 -26.36 4.06 11.51
N VAL A 161 -25.12 3.76 11.88
CA VAL A 161 -24.84 2.49 12.59
C VAL A 161 -23.93 2.76 13.79
N LYS A 162 -24.51 3.32 14.84
CA LYS A 162 -23.86 3.41 16.16
C LYS A 162 -24.85 2.98 17.23
N SER A 163 -25.07 1.68 17.34
CA SER A 163 -25.72 1.07 18.50
C SER A 163 -25.03 -0.24 18.83
N LEU A 164 -24.20 -0.23 19.86
CA LEU A 164 -23.93 -1.30 20.84
C LEU A 164 -22.69 -0.93 21.64
N LEU A 165 -22.81 0.16 22.41
CA LEU A 165 -21.89 0.50 23.49
C LEU A 165 -22.76 0.93 24.67
N ASP A 166 -23.39 -0.05 25.29
CA ASP A 166 -23.81 0.03 26.67
C ASP A 166 -23.66 -1.36 27.28
N MET A 167 -22.62 -1.53 28.11
CA MET A 167 -22.66 -2.42 29.27
C MET A 167 -21.38 -2.27 30.12
N GLY A 168 -21.49 -1.44 31.16
CA GLY A 168 -21.14 -1.81 32.53
C GLY A 168 -19.68 -2.02 32.88
N THR A 169 -19.05 -0.97 33.40
CA THR A 169 -17.84 -1.03 34.26
C THR A 169 -18.07 -1.88 35.52
N ASN A 170 -17.26 -2.93 35.72
CA ASN A 170 -17.15 -3.67 36.99
C ASN A 170 -15.68 -3.63 37.49
N PRO A 171 -15.36 -3.16 38.71
CA PRO A 171 -13.99 -2.78 39.11
C PRO A 171 -13.02 -3.91 39.52
N LEU A 172 -13.36 -5.19 39.37
CA LEU A 172 -12.56 -6.31 39.90
C LEU A 172 -11.57 -6.97 38.91
N ASN A 173 -11.28 -6.37 37.74
CA ASN A 173 -10.46 -6.99 36.70
C ASN A 173 -8.96 -6.61 36.68
N ILE A 174 -8.45 -5.89 37.68
CA ILE A 174 -7.08 -5.32 37.66
C ILE A 174 -5.97 -6.40 37.67
N VAL A 175 -6.26 -7.63 38.07
CA VAL A 175 -5.28 -8.75 38.05
C VAL A 175 -5.25 -9.49 36.68
N LYS A 176 -6.25 -9.30 35.80
CA LYS A 176 -6.23 -9.86 34.43
C LYS A 176 -5.42 -9.02 33.43
N THR A 177 -5.03 -7.80 33.80
CA THR A 177 -4.39 -6.84 32.89
C THR A 177 -2.95 -7.21 32.57
N LEU A 178 -2.19 -7.84 33.48
CA LEU A 178 -0.79 -8.23 33.24
C LEU A 178 -0.63 -9.46 32.33
N ASN A 179 -1.58 -10.40 32.39
CA ASN A 179 -1.60 -11.55 31.47
C ASN A 179 -2.13 -11.18 30.08
N LYS A 180 -3.08 -10.23 29.99
CA LYS A 180 -3.48 -9.64 28.72
C LYS A 180 -2.33 -8.88 28.08
N SER A 181 -1.58 -8.05 28.81
CA SER A 181 -0.42 -7.35 28.23
C SER A 181 0.62 -8.29 27.61
N ARG A 182 0.88 -9.45 28.22
CA ARG A 182 1.81 -10.47 27.67
C ARG A 182 1.20 -11.24 26.50
N ALA A 183 -0.08 -11.59 26.57
CA ALA A 183 -0.78 -12.25 25.47
C ALA A 183 -0.91 -11.32 24.26
N ASP A 184 -1.22 -10.05 24.49
CA ASP A 184 -1.32 -8.98 23.49
C ASP A 184 0.05 -8.67 22.88
N LEU A 185 1.13 -8.66 23.68
CA LEU A 185 2.50 -8.56 23.17
C LEU A 185 2.89 -9.77 22.33
N LYS A 186 2.59 -10.99 22.78
CA LYS A 186 2.88 -12.22 22.03
C LYS A 186 2.07 -12.27 20.73
N GLU A 187 0.81 -11.84 20.78
CA GLU A 187 -0.04 -11.75 19.60
C GLU A 187 0.47 -10.67 18.65
N LYS A 188 0.90 -9.52 19.17
CA LYS A 188 1.51 -8.45 18.37
C LYS A 188 2.78 -8.92 17.68
N VAL A 189 3.71 -9.55 18.40
CA VAL A 189 4.94 -10.12 17.82
C VAL A 189 4.60 -11.13 16.72
N ARG A 190 3.66 -12.05 16.98
CA ARG A 190 3.21 -13.00 15.96
C ARG A 190 2.58 -12.30 14.75
N ASN A 191 1.77 -11.27 14.97
CA ASN A 191 1.17 -10.49 13.88
C ASN A 191 2.25 -9.75 13.07
N ASP A 192 3.25 -9.18 13.73
CA ASP A 192 4.37 -8.48 13.09
C ASP A 192 5.22 -9.46 12.27
N GLU A 193 5.50 -10.66 12.80
CA GLU A 193 6.16 -11.76 12.08
C GLU A 193 5.36 -12.22 10.85
N LEU A 194 4.03 -12.34 10.99
CA LEU A 194 3.15 -12.69 9.88
C LEU A 194 3.10 -11.60 8.80
N ILE A 195 3.01 -10.33 9.19
CA ILE A 195 3.07 -9.19 8.26
C ILE A 195 4.41 -9.19 7.53
N ALA A 196 5.51 -9.43 8.25
CA ALA A 196 6.84 -9.53 7.65
C ALA A 196 6.96 -10.72 6.69
N ALA A 197 6.35 -11.86 7.00
CA ALA A 197 6.29 -13.03 6.13
C ALA A 197 5.46 -12.75 4.87
N LEU A 198 4.28 -12.14 5.03
CA LEU A 198 3.41 -11.75 3.91
C LEU A 198 4.09 -10.75 2.98
N ALA A 199 4.80 -9.79 3.55
CA ALA A 199 5.55 -8.82 2.77
C ALA A 199 6.60 -9.50 1.87
N LYS A 200 7.10 -10.69 2.23
CA LYS A 200 8.11 -11.40 1.43
C LYS A 200 7.57 -12.01 0.14
N LEU A 201 6.26 -12.25 0.06
CA LEU A 201 5.61 -12.83 -1.11
C LEU A 201 5.56 -11.84 -2.26
N GLU A 202 5.66 -12.35 -3.49
CA GLU A 202 5.58 -11.56 -4.72
C GLU A 202 4.78 -12.29 -5.81
N PRO A 203 4.17 -11.57 -6.76
CA PRO A 203 3.59 -12.20 -7.93
C PRO A 203 4.60 -13.08 -8.68
N GLY A 204 4.22 -14.33 -8.94
CA GLY A 204 5.06 -15.39 -9.49
C GLY A 204 5.45 -16.47 -8.47
N ASP A 205 5.35 -16.19 -7.17
CA ASP A 205 5.52 -17.21 -6.12
C ASP A 205 4.42 -18.28 -6.18
N ASP A 206 4.78 -19.51 -5.79
CA ASP A 206 3.83 -20.61 -5.69
C ASP A 206 2.84 -20.43 -4.54
N GLU A 207 1.61 -20.87 -4.76
CA GLU A 207 0.52 -20.87 -3.77
C GLU A 207 0.94 -21.51 -2.44
N GLY A 208 1.75 -22.58 -2.50
CA GLY A 208 2.23 -23.29 -1.32
C GLY A 208 3.02 -22.39 -0.35
N LYS A 209 3.72 -21.36 -0.85
CA LYS A 209 4.41 -20.39 0.02
C LYS A 209 3.42 -19.49 0.77
N LEU A 210 2.32 -19.10 0.11
CA LEU A 210 1.26 -18.31 0.73
C LEU A 210 0.49 -19.13 1.76
N ALA A 211 0.11 -20.37 1.40
CA ALA A 211 -0.59 -21.30 2.28
C ALA A 211 0.23 -21.69 3.53
N ALA A 212 1.57 -21.65 3.45
CA ALA A 212 2.44 -21.88 4.60
C ALA A 212 2.46 -20.71 5.60
N ILE A 213 2.11 -19.49 5.16
CA ILE A 213 2.13 -18.29 6.00
C ILE A 213 0.74 -18.05 6.62
N LEU A 214 -0.32 -18.23 5.84
CA LEU A 214 -1.68 -17.92 6.28
C LEU A 214 -2.63 -19.10 6.18
N LEU A 215 -3.45 -19.25 7.22
CA LEU A 215 -4.37 -20.38 7.37
C LEU A 215 -5.58 -20.25 6.43
N PRO A 216 -6.17 -21.37 5.95
CA PRO A 216 -7.20 -21.39 4.87
C PRO A 216 -8.56 -20.78 5.21
N GLN A 217 -8.74 -20.29 6.43
CA GLN A 217 -10.05 -19.95 7.00
C GLN A 217 -10.76 -18.76 6.34
N ASP A 218 -10.07 -17.98 5.50
CA ASP A 218 -10.63 -16.83 4.77
C ASP A 218 -10.48 -16.93 3.24
N VAL A 219 -10.30 -18.16 2.71
CA VAL A 219 -10.21 -18.38 1.26
C VAL A 219 -11.58 -18.20 0.61
N ASN A 220 -11.64 -17.34 -0.40
CA ASN A 220 -12.80 -17.15 -1.27
C ASN A 220 -12.47 -17.70 -2.66
N PHE A 221 -13.33 -18.57 -3.18
CA PHE A 221 -13.24 -19.04 -4.56
C PHE A 221 -14.05 -18.12 -5.47
N LEU A 222 -13.46 -17.62 -6.56
CA LEU A 222 -14.18 -16.86 -7.60
C LEU A 222 -13.98 -17.53 -8.95
N GLY A 223 -14.96 -18.35 -9.38
CA GLY A 223 -14.82 -19.19 -10.56
C GLY A 223 -13.72 -20.23 -10.36
N ASP A 224 -12.81 -20.37 -11.34
CA ASP A 224 -11.64 -21.28 -11.26
C ASP A 224 -10.43 -20.67 -10.51
N ASP A 225 -10.55 -19.42 -10.05
CA ASP A 225 -9.47 -18.71 -9.36
C ASP A 225 -9.66 -18.75 -7.84
N VAL A 226 -8.53 -18.79 -7.12
CA VAL A 226 -8.51 -18.70 -5.67
C VAL A 226 -8.17 -17.29 -5.24
N ILE A 227 -9.06 -16.64 -4.50
CA ILE A 227 -8.77 -15.37 -3.83
C ILE A 227 -8.59 -15.62 -2.35
N MET A 228 -7.37 -15.41 -1.89
CA MET A 228 -7.07 -15.45 -0.48
C MET A 228 -7.12 -14.02 0.05
N ALA A 229 -8.31 -13.61 0.49
CA ALA A 229 -8.57 -12.29 1.05
C ALA A 229 -8.54 -12.39 2.57
N TYR A 230 -7.53 -11.83 3.20
CA TYR A 230 -7.30 -11.96 4.64
C TYR A 230 -7.78 -10.71 5.37
N PRO A 231 -8.97 -10.73 5.99
CA PRO A 231 -9.60 -9.52 6.54
C PRO A 231 -8.83 -8.89 7.66
N LYS A 232 -8.20 -9.72 8.50
CA LYS A 232 -7.36 -9.25 9.61
C LYS A 232 -6.21 -8.36 9.14
N TYR A 233 -5.68 -8.60 7.94
CA TYR A 233 -4.50 -7.93 7.41
C TYR A 233 -4.80 -6.98 6.24
N SER A 234 -6.08 -6.83 5.86
CA SER A 234 -6.53 -5.99 4.74
C SER A 234 -5.69 -6.20 3.46
N VAL A 235 -5.48 -7.46 3.10
CA VAL A 235 -4.73 -7.86 1.90
C VAL A 235 -5.48 -8.95 1.17
N ASP A 236 -5.51 -8.87 -0.15
CA ASP A 236 -5.93 -9.94 -1.03
C ASP A 236 -4.80 -10.41 -1.94
N TYR A 237 -4.71 -11.73 -2.07
CA TYR A 237 -3.89 -12.40 -3.06
C TYR A 237 -4.80 -13.09 -4.06
N LEU A 238 -4.55 -12.88 -5.34
CA LEU A 238 -5.14 -13.70 -6.40
C LEU A 238 -4.15 -14.80 -6.76
N VAL A 239 -4.63 -16.03 -6.74
CA VAL A 239 -3.87 -17.21 -7.17
C VAL A 239 -4.53 -17.80 -8.40
N GLN A 240 -3.75 -17.98 -9.46
CA GLN A 240 -4.17 -18.58 -10.71
C GLN A 240 -3.13 -19.61 -11.12
N HIS A 241 -3.57 -20.80 -11.55
CA HIS A 241 -2.68 -21.90 -11.93
C HIS A 241 -1.63 -22.22 -10.85
N GLY A 242 -2.00 -22.15 -9.57
CA GLY A 242 -1.12 -22.43 -8.43
C GLY A 242 -0.06 -21.35 -8.15
N LYS A 243 -0.16 -20.16 -8.75
CA LYS A 243 0.78 -19.05 -8.54
C LYS A 243 0.08 -17.76 -8.16
N ILE A 244 0.73 -16.95 -7.33
CA ILE A 244 0.27 -15.60 -6.99
C ILE A 244 0.39 -14.73 -8.25
N THR A 245 -0.70 -14.12 -8.70
CA THR A 245 -0.70 -13.21 -9.87
C THR A 245 -0.94 -11.75 -9.49
N LEU A 246 -1.54 -11.51 -8.33
CA LEU A 246 -1.81 -10.19 -7.78
C LEU A 246 -1.70 -10.23 -6.26
N GLN A 247 -1.11 -9.18 -5.70
CA GLN A 247 -1.19 -8.81 -4.29
C GLN A 247 -1.72 -7.39 -4.19
N GLN A 248 -2.76 -7.15 -3.40
CA GLN A 248 -3.42 -5.85 -3.28
C GLN A 248 -3.71 -5.47 -1.81
N GLN A 249 -3.52 -4.19 -1.50
CA GLN A 249 -3.72 -3.60 -0.18
C GLN A 249 -4.27 -2.17 -0.32
N PRO A 250 -5.30 -1.75 0.41
CA PRO A 250 -6.17 -2.59 1.23
C PRO A 250 -6.91 -3.62 0.37
N SER A 251 -7.52 -4.65 0.99
CA SER A 251 -8.27 -5.67 0.25
C SER A 251 -9.46 -5.04 -0.47
N PHE A 252 -9.41 -5.03 -1.80
CA PHE A 252 -10.48 -4.48 -2.63
C PHE A 252 -11.74 -5.32 -2.54
N LEU A 253 -11.60 -6.65 -2.44
CA LEU A 253 -12.75 -7.55 -2.35
C LEU A 253 -13.61 -7.26 -1.10
N GLN A 254 -12.97 -6.91 0.02
CA GLN A 254 -13.67 -6.60 1.27
C GLN A 254 -14.26 -5.20 1.24
N LEU A 255 -13.48 -4.21 0.78
CA LEU A 255 -13.95 -2.84 0.67
C LEU A 255 -15.12 -2.72 -0.30
N SER A 256 -15.09 -3.40 -1.44
CA SER A 256 -16.17 -3.34 -2.42
C SER A 256 -17.47 -3.97 -1.89
N ARG A 257 -17.37 -5.08 -1.16
CA ARG A 257 -18.53 -5.80 -0.60
C ARG A 257 -19.12 -5.10 0.63
N GLY A 258 -18.27 -4.53 1.49
CA GLY A 258 -18.71 -3.92 2.75
C GLY A 258 -18.91 -2.40 2.69
N GLN A 259 -18.22 -1.71 1.78
CA GLN A 259 -18.10 -0.24 1.76
C GLN A 259 -17.99 0.32 0.33
N ALA A 260 -18.87 -0.14 -0.57
CA ALA A 260 -18.87 0.29 -1.99
C ALA A 260 -18.86 1.83 -2.18
N ALA A 261 -19.43 2.57 -1.23
CA ALA A 261 -19.44 4.04 -1.22
C ALA A 261 -18.05 4.68 -1.28
N LEU A 262 -16.98 4.00 -0.83
CA LEU A 262 -15.60 4.51 -0.92
C LEU A 262 -15.15 4.75 -2.36
N PHE A 263 -15.69 3.96 -3.29
CA PHE A 263 -15.37 4.02 -4.72
C PHE A 263 -16.24 5.02 -5.47
N TYR A 264 -17.34 5.48 -4.88
CA TYR A 264 -18.25 6.42 -5.52
C TYR A 264 -17.60 7.79 -5.70
N ARG A 265 -17.76 8.37 -6.89
CA ARG A 265 -17.37 9.74 -7.21
C ARG A 265 -18.44 10.38 -8.10
N PRO A 266 -18.82 11.65 -7.84
CA PRO A 266 -19.74 12.36 -8.71
C PRO A 266 -19.13 12.58 -10.09
N GLY A 267 -19.94 12.52 -11.14
CA GLY A 267 -19.52 12.78 -12.52
C GLY A 267 -18.77 11.64 -13.21
N VAL A 268 -18.68 10.46 -12.60
CA VAL A 268 -18.09 9.27 -13.24
C VAL A 268 -19.10 8.57 -14.15
N GLU A 269 -18.72 8.34 -15.41
CA GLU A 269 -19.48 7.48 -16.33
C GLU A 269 -19.19 5.99 -16.03
N TRP A 270 -19.91 5.41 -15.07
CA TRP A 270 -19.66 4.04 -14.58
C TRP A 270 -19.70 2.93 -15.64
N SER A 271 -20.45 3.13 -16.73
CA SER A 271 -20.48 2.20 -17.86
C SER A 271 -19.14 2.07 -18.59
N LYS A 272 -18.26 3.07 -18.48
CA LYS A 272 -16.89 3.09 -19.00
C LYS A 272 -15.85 2.56 -18.01
N CYS A 273 -16.25 2.04 -16.85
CA CYS A 273 -15.31 1.44 -15.90
C CYS A 273 -14.88 0.04 -16.35
N THR A 274 -14.06 0.00 -17.40
CA THR A 274 -13.39 -1.17 -17.97
C THR A 274 -11.87 -0.94 -17.95
N PRO A 275 -11.04 -1.99 -18.13
CA PRO A 275 -9.60 -1.80 -18.27
C PRO A 275 -9.22 -0.84 -19.40
N GLY A 276 -9.95 -0.82 -20.51
CA GLY A 276 -9.63 0.05 -21.66
C GLY A 276 -10.10 1.49 -21.49
N ASP A 277 -11.24 1.70 -20.81
CA ASP A 277 -12.00 2.96 -20.92
C ASP A 277 -12.01 3.80 -19.64
N TRP A 278 -11.48 3.27 -18.52
CA TRP A 278 -11.42 4.01 -17.26
C TRP A 278 -10.86 5.44 -17.36
N PRO A 279 -9.89 5.78 -18.24
CA PRO A 279 -9.39 7.15 -18.33
C PRO A 279 -10.42 8.15 -18.85
N MET A 280 -11.43 7.66 -19.58
CA MET A 280 -12.50 8.47 -20.19
C MET A 280 -13.71 8.64 -19.27
N THR A 281 -13.66 8.09 -18.05
CA THR A 281 -14.80 8.09 -17.13
C THR A 281 -14.99 9.42 -16.41
N VAL A 282 -13.97 10.28 -16.40
CA VAL A 282 -13.98 11.59 -15.76
C VAL A 282 -13.75 12.65 -16.83
N SER A 283 -14.84 13.28 -17.27
CA SER A 283 -14.85 14.44 -18.18
C SER A 283 -14.41 15.72 -17.47
#